data_AF-A0A536ECQ6-F1
#
_entry.id   AF-A0A536ECQ6-F1
#
_cell.length_a   1.000
_cell.length_b   1.000
_cell.length_c   1.000
_cell.angle_alpha   90.00
_cell.angle_beta   90.00
_cell.angle_gamma   90.00
#
_symmetry.space_group_name_H-M   'P 1'
#
loop_
_entity.id
_entity.type
_entity.pdbx_description
1 polymer ?
#
loop_
_entity_poly.entity_id
_entity_poly.type
_entity_poly.pdbx_seq_one_letter_code
_entity_poly.pdbx_strand_id
1 'polypeptide(L)'
;MVSIALYRRYRPERFSDLIGQDVVAQTLRNEVSAGSLAHAYLFAGMRGTGKTSTARILARAVNCTSPHDGEPDNVCPACREILDGASVDVLEIDAASNRGIDEMRDLREKVKYLPASLRRKVYIIDEAHMLTPEAWNAFLKTLEEPPEHVLFVLATTEPHKVPETVRSRVQRFDFRRIATSELAAHLGSVSEREGVVADDGALPLLARAAQGSVRDGLSLLDQAVSAEGTRVTLAGARRALGLADPATLFELMRALSGADAAAALRAAAAAFAAGADPRQLLREVARLARGAELTALGYP
;
A
#
# COMPACT_ATOMS: atom_id res chain seq x y z
N MET A 1 15.30 -19.46 11.38
CA MET A 1 14.72 -18.17 11.83
C MET A 1 13.65 -17.80 10.83
N VAL A 2 12.38 -17.70 11.22
CA VAL A 2 11.32 -17.33 10.27
C VAL A 2 11.52 -15.86 9.92
N SER A 3 12.06 -15.58 8.73
CA SER A 3 12.22 -14.21 8.25
C SER A 3 10.83 -13.65 7.95
N ILE A 4 10.34 -12.75 8.80
CA ILE A 4 9.12 -11.98 8.53
C ILE A 4 9.45 -11.01 7.40
N ALA A 5 8.66 -11.07 6.32
CA ALA A 5 8.81 -10.18 5.16
C ALA A 5 8.86 -8.69 5.58
N LEU A 6 9.73 -7.91 4.93
CA LEU A 6 10.01 -6.51 5.32
C LEU A 6 8.76 -5.65 5.40
N TYR A 7 7.82 -5.80 4.45
CA TYR A 7 6.57 -5.02 4.43
C TYR A 7 5.65 -5.26 5.64
N ARG A 8 5.84 -6.39 6.36
CA ARG A 8 5.12 -6.67 7.62
C ARG A 8 5.87 -6.11 8.82
N ARG A 9 7.20 -6.28 8.84
CA ARG A 9 8.06 -5.81 9.94
C ARG A 9 8.08 -4.28 10.04
N TYR A 10 8.17 -3.60 8.90
CA TYR A 10 8.21 -2.14 8.81
C TYR A 10 6.84 -1.51 8.56
N ARG A 11 5.78 -2.17 9.02
CA ARG A 11 4.44 -1.60 8.96
C ARG A 11 4.38 -0.42 9.96
N PRO A 12 3.89 0.77 9.55
CA PRO A 12 3.88 1.93 10.43
C PRO A 12 2.98 1.71 11.65
N GLU A 13 3.44 2.13 12.81
CA GLU A 13 2.73 1.97 14.08
C GLU A 13 2.14 3.29 14.60
N ARG A 14 2.64 4.43 14.11
CA ARG A 14 2.17 5.80 14.41
C ARG A 14 1.76 6.51 13.13
N PHE A 15 0.94 7.56 13.23
CA PHE A 15 0.62 8.41 12.08
C PHE A 15 1.88 9.10 11.56
N SER A 16 2.82 9.47 12.44
CA SER A 16 4.14 10.01 12.09
C SER A 16 5.01 9.07 11.25
N ASP A 17 4.74 7.77 11.27
CA ASP A 17 5.49 6.77 10.50
C ASP A 17 4.96 6.63 9.07
N LEU A 18 3.82 7.28 8.74
CA LEU A 18 3.24 7.26 7.41
C LEU A 18 4.04 8.15 6.45
N ILE A 19 4.41 7.57 5.32
CA ILE A 19 5.31 8.20 4.36
C ILE A 19 4.49 8.82 3.25
N GLY A 20 4.74 10.09 2.92
CA GLY A 20 4.08 10.83 1.85
C GLY A 20 2.56 11.00 2.04
N GLN A 21 2.06 10.87 3.27
CA GLN A 21 0.65 11.05 3.64
C GLN A 21 0.48 12.10 4.75
N ASP A 22 1.34 13.12 4.80
CA ASP A 22 1.45 14.07 5.91
C ASP A 22 0.13 14.76 6.24
N VAL A 23 -0.63 15.15 5.22
CA VAL A 23 -1.94 15.82 5.39
C VAL A 23 -2.94 14.87 6.06
N VAL A 24 -2.99 13.60 5.64
CA VAL A 24 -3.89 12.59 6.23
C VAL A 24 -3.48 12.30 7.66
N ALA A 25 -2.19 12.05 7.89
CA ALA A 25 -1.63 11.79 9.20
C ALA A 25 -1.91 12.94 10.19
N GLN A 26 -1.66 14.19 9.78
CA GLN A 26 -1.90 15.35 10.62
C GLN A 26 -3.38 15.54 10.94
N THR A 27 -4.26 15.38 9.94
CA THR A 27 -5.70 15.59 10.15
C THR A 27 -6.26 14.57 11.14
N LEU A 28 -5.91 13.29 10.97
CA LEU A 28 -6.34 12.23 11.89
C LEU A 28 -5.77 12.43 13.31
N ARG A 29 -4.51 12.84 13.44
CA ARG A 29 -3.93 13.20 14.76
C ARG A 29 -4.73 14.30 15.44
N ASN A 30 -5.05 15.37 14.71
CA ASN A 30 -5.83 16.49 15.24
C ASN A 30 -7.23 16.03 15.69
N GLU A 31 -7.91 15.21 14.89
CA GLU A 31 -9.25 14.70 15.21
C GLU A 31 -9.25 13.79 16.45
N VAL A 32 -8.25 12.90 16.56
CA VAL A 32 -8.07 12.05 17.75
C VAL A 32 -7.78 12.92 18.97
N SER A 33 -6.87 13.88 18.87
CA SER A 33 -6.51 14.77 19.99
C SER A 33 -7.67 15.66 20.43
N ALA A 34 -8.50 16.12 19.50
CA ALA A 34 -9.67 16.92 19.79
C ALA A 34 -10.88 16.10 20.28
N GLY A 35 -10.84 14.77 20.12
CA GLY A 35 -11.99 13.89 20.37
C GLY A 35 -13.16 14.09 19.39
N SER A 36 -12.93 14.80 18.27
CA SER A 36 -13.93 15.14 17.26
C SER A 36 -13.85 14.19 16.08
N LEU A 37 -14.07 12.90 16.36
CA LEU A 37 -13.99 11.83 15.36
C LEU A 37 -15.29 11.74 14.56
N ALA A 38 -15.17 11.58 13.24
CA ALA A 38 -16.30 11.11 12.44
C ALA A 38 -16.72 9.69 12.87
N HIS A 39 -17.98 9.34 12.63
CA HIS A 39 -18.48 7.99 12.87
C HIS A 39 -17.98 6.99 11.81
N ALA A 40 -17.60 7.48 10.63
CA ALA A 40 -17.11 6.66 9.53
C ALA A 40 -16.11 7.41 8.64
N TYR A 41 -15.04 6.71 8.27
CA TYR A 41 -14.00 7.19 7.37
C TYR A 41 -13.96 6.37 6.08
N LEU A 42 -13.66 7.01 4.95
CA LEU A 42 -13.36 6.38 3.68
C LEU A 42 -11.93 6.70 3.25
N PHE A 43 -11.06 5.71 3.34
CA PHE A 43 -9.67 5.77 2.89
C PHE A 43 -9.61 5.28 1.44
N ALA A 44 -9.35 6.19 0.52
CA ALA A 44 -9.32 5.93 -0.91
C ALA A 44 -7.91 6.12 -1.47
N GLY A 45 -7.44 5.21 -2.33
CA GLY A 45 -6.13 5.37 -2.96
C GLY A 45 -5.53 4.05 -3.43
N MET A 46 -4.41 4.12 -4.15
CA MET A 46 -3.77 2.93 -4.72
C MET A 46 -3.39 1.91 -3.63
N ARG A 47 -3.32 0.63 -3.99
CA ARG A 47 -2.81 -0.41 -3.09
C ARG A 47 -1.39 -0.05 -2.62
N GLY A 48 -1.09 -0.37 -1.35
CA GLY A 48 0.24 -0.17 -0.77
C GLY A 48 0.61 1.28 -0.39
N THR A 49 -0.33 2.22 -0.45
CA THR A 49 -0.14 3.63 -0.01
C THR A 49 -0.37 3.87 1.49
N GLY A 50 -0.75 2.85 2.25
CA GLY A 50 -0.89 2.94 3.71
C GLY A 50 -2.32 2.96 4.27
N LYS A 51 -3.36 2.80 3.44
CA LYS A 51 -4.78 2.80 3.87
C LYS A 51 -5.08 1.90 5.08
N THR A 52 -4.88 0.58 4.95
CA THR A 52 -5.15 -0.39 6.01
C THR A 52 -4.24 -0.18 7.22
N SER A 53 -2.98 0.24 7.00
CA SER A 53 -2.07 0.55 8.11
C SER A 53 -2.57 1.77 8.91
N THR A 54 -3.03 2.82 8.23
CA THR A 54 -3.63 4.01 8.85
C THR A 54 -4.92 3.66 9.59
N ALA A 55 -5.74 2.76 9.06
CA ALA A 55 -6.94 2.28 9.73
C ALA A 55 -6.62 1.59 11.06
N ARG A 56 -5.56 0.77 11.09
CA ARG A 56 -5.08 0.12 12.32
C ARG A 56 -4.47 1.12 13.30
N ILE A 57 -3.71 2.11 12.83
CA ILE A 57 -3.18 3.19 13.68
C ILE A 57 -4.35 3.94 14.32
N LEU A 58 -5.36 4.33 13.54
CA LEU A 58 -6.55 5.01 14.04
C LEU A 58 -7.30 4.15 15.07
N ALA A 59 -7.49 2.85 14.79
CA ALA A 59 -8.14 1.94 15.73
C ALA A 59 -7.42 1.88 17.08
N ARG A 60 -6.08 1.95 17.09
CA ARG A 60 -5.29 2.07 18.31
C ARG A 60 -5.40 3.45 18.94
N ALA A 61 -5.30 4.52 18.15
CA ALA A 61 -5.30 5.89 18.64
C ALA A 61 -6.59 6.23 19.40
N VAL A 62 -7.75 5.79 18.89
CA VAL A 62 -9.06 6.04 19.52
C VAL A 62 -9.30 5.19 20.78
N ASN A 63 -8.57 4.09 20.94
CA ASN A 63 -8.69 3.14 22.04
C ASN A 63 -7.51 3.20 23.03
N CYS A 64 -6.49 3.99 22.74
CA CYS A 64 -5.32 4.14 23.59
C CYS A 64 -5.72 4.78 24.92
N THR A 65 -5.20 4.25 26.03
CA THR A 65 -5.47 4.80 27.36
C THR A 65 -4.55 5.97 27.72
N SER A 66 -3.49 6.18 26.95
CA SER A 66 -2.51 7.25 27.18
C SER A 66 -2.00 7.83 25.85
N PRO A 67 -2.89 8.36 24.98
CA PRO A 67 -2.48 8.94 23.72
C PRO A 67 -1.68 10.22 23.94
N HIS A 68 -0.73 10.50 23.04
CA HIS A 68 0.06 11.73 23.06
C HIS A 68 -0.03 12.42 21.70
N ASP A 69 -0.55 13.65 21.65
CA ASP A 69 -0.72 14.40 20.40
C ASP A 69 -1.51 13.62 19.31
N GLY A 70 -2.57 12.92 19.75
CA GLY A 70 -3.39 12.08 18.87
C GLY A 70 -2.74 10.75 18.44
N GLU A 71 -1.51 10.46 18.86
CA GLU A 71 -0.81 9.21 18.54
C GLU A 71 -1.10 8.12 19.60
N PRO A 72 -1.22 6.85 19.19
CA PRO A 72 -1.26 5.74 20.15
C PRO A 72 0.10 5.56 20.82
N ASP A 73 0.12 5.21 22.11
CA ASP A 73 1.39 4.96 22.83
C ASP A 73 2.09 3.66 22.38
N ASN A 74 1.34 2.73 21.77
CA ASN A 74 1.76 1.39 21.36
C ASN A 74 2.25 0.48 22.51
N VAL A 75 2.04 0.88 23.77
CA VAL A 75 2.51 0.14 24.95
C VAL A 75 1.42 -0.11 25.98
N CYS A 76 0.28 0.58 25.95
CA CYS A 76 -0.85 0.26 26.83
C CYS A 76 -1.49 -1.10 26.45
N PRO A 77 -2.24 -1.73 27.37
CA PRO A 77 -2.91 -3.01 27.10
C PRO A 77 -3.79 -2.98 25.84
N ALA A 78 -4.58 -1.91 25.65
CA ALA A 78 -5.43 -1.74 24.48
C ALA A 78 -4.62 -1.69 23.17
N CYS A 79 -3.52 -0.92 23.13
CA CYS A 79 -2.69 -0.87 21.93
C CYS A 79 -2.01 -2.21 21.63
N ARG A 80 -1.51 -2.92 22.65
CA ARG A 80 -0.92 -4.25 22.47
C ARG A 80 -1.94 -5.26 21.95
N GLU A 81 -3.13 -5.31 22.53
CA GLU A 81 -4.22 -6.20 22.12
C GLU A 81 -4.58 -6.02 20.63
N ILE A 82 -4.58 -4.77 20.16
CA ILE A 82 -4.84 -4.44 18.75
C ILE A 82 -3.63 -4.75 17.85
N LEU A 83 -2.39 -4.48 18.30
CA LEU A 83 -1.16 -4.78 17.55
C LEU A 83 -1.00 -6.28 17.31
N ASP A 84 -1.31 -7.08 18.33
CA ASP A 84 -1.24 -8.54 18.30
C ASP A 84 -2.39 -9.17 17.49
N GLY A 85 -3.39 -8.36 17.11
CA GLY A 85 -4.58 -8.83 16.38
C GLY A 85 -5.51 -9.70 17.22
N ALA A 86 -5.41 -9.63 18.54
CA ALA A 86 -6.21 -10.42 19.49
C ALA A 86 -7.53 -9.72 19.88
N SER A 87 -7.65 -8.42 19.60
CA SER A 87 -8.80 -7.61 19.97
C SER A 87 -10.10 -8.05 19.28
N VAL A 88 -11.10 -8.42 20.08
CA VAL A 88 -12.46 -8.72 19.58
C VAL A 88 -13.25 -7.47 19.20
N ASP A 89 -12.81 -6.30 19.67
CA ASP A 89 -13.44 -5.00 19.40
C ASP A 89 -12.88 -4.30 18.16
N VAL A 90 -11.84 -4.85 17.53
CA VAL A 90 -11.29 -4.33 16.27
C VAL A 90 -11.40 -5.43 15.23
N LEU A 91 -12.40 -5.32 14.36
CA LEU A 91 -12.69 -6.32 13.34
C LEU A 91 -12.20 -5.83 11.97
N GLU A 92 -11.27 -6.56 11.38
CA GLU A 92 -10.83 -6.35 10.00
C GLU A 92 -11.55 -7.35 9.08
N ILE A 93 -12.33 -6.82 8.14
CA ILE A 93 -13.14 -7.58 7.19
C ILE A 93 -12.62 -7.28 5.81
N ASP A 94 -12.15 -8.31 5.12
CA ASP A 94 -11.84 -8.23 3.70
C ASP A 94 -13.13 -8.37 2.90
N ALA A 95 -13.60 -7.28 2.30
CA ALA A 95 -14.83 -7.26 1.51
C ALA A 95 -14.71 -8.06 0.22
N ALA A 96 -13.50 -8.37 -0.28
CA ALA A 96 -13.35 -9.28 -1.42
C ALA A 96 -13.82 -10.70 -1.08
N SER A 97 -13.63 -11.11 0.19
CA SER A 97 -14.00 -12.43 0.70
C SER A 97 -15.37 -12.44 1.39
N ASN A 98 -15.81 -11.30 1.93
CA ASN A 98 -17.05 -11.15 2.72
C ASN A 98 -17.99 -10.12 2.07
N ARG A 99 -18.26 -10.28 0.78
CA ARG A 99 -18.97 -9.29 -0.04
C ARG A 99 -20.50 -9.29 0.09
N GLY A 100 -21.07 -10.35 0.68
CA GLY A 100 -22.49 -10.66 0.61
C GLY A 100 -23.35 -9.85 1.59
N ILE A 101 -24.66 -9.94 1.37
CA ILE A 101 -25.68 -9.29 2.22
C ILE A 101 -25.72 -9.90 3.63
N ASP A 102 -25.51 -11.21 3.75
CA ASP A 102 -25.64 -11.92 5.02
C ASP A 102 -24.53 -11.50 5.99
N GLU A 103 -23.29 -11.35 5.50
CA GLU A 103 -22.18 -10.83 6.30
C GLU A 103 -22.42 -9.40 6.79
N MET A 104 -23.01 -8.54 5.94
CA MET A 104 -23.35 -7.17 6.35
C MET A 104 -24.55 -7.12 7.32
N ARG A 105 -25.50 -8.05 7.22
CA ARG A 105 -26.60 -8.18 8.20
C ARG A 105 -26.06 -8.63 9.55
N ASP A 106 -25.17 -9.61 9.57
CA ASP A 106 -24.52 -10.07 10.79
C ASP A 106 -23.69 -8.96 11.44
N LEU A 107 -22.95 -8.20 10.63
CA LEU A 107 -22.24 -7.02 11.11
C LEU A 107 -23.21 -6.00 11.73
N ARG A 108 -24.34 -5.73 11.07
CA ARG A 108 -25.38 -4.80 11.55
C ARG A 108 -26.02 -5.24 12.86
N GLU A 109 -26.13 -6.53 13.13
CA GLU A 109 -26.58 -7.01 14.43
C GLU A 109 -25.47 -6.87 15.49
N LYS A 110 -24.22 -7.16 15.12
CA LYS A 110 -23.06 -7.08 16.04
C LYS A 110 -22.67 -5.67 16.48
N VAL A 111 -22.97 -4.65 15.68
CA VAL A 111 -22.70 -3.23 15.99
C VAL A 111 -23.59 -2.67 17.10
N LYS A 112 -24.71 -3.33 17.42
CA LYS A 112 -25.61 -2.88 18.50
C LYS A 112 -25.02 -3.12 19.90
N TYR A 113 -24.07 -4.05 20.01
CA TYR A 113 -23.46 -4.43 21.28
C TYR A 113 -22.28 -3.53 21.60
N LEU A 114 -22.20 -3.10 22.86
CA LEU A 114 -21.08 -2.37 23.43
C LEU A 114 -19.74 -3.11 23.23
N PRO A 115 -18.61 -2.38 23.21
CA PRO A 115 -17.29 -3.01 23.18
C PRO A 115 -17.07 -3.91 24.41
N ALA A 116 -16.29 -4.97 24.25
CA ALA A 116 -15.98 -5.93 25.30
C ALA A 116 -14.88 -5.44 26.26
N SER A 117 -13.80 -4.87 25.73
CA SER A 117 -12.62 -4.42 26.49
C SER A 117 -12.17 -3.01 26.12
N LEU A 118 -12.45 -2.56 24.89
CA LEU A 118 -11.98 -1.28 24.36
C LEU A 118 -12.98 -0.13 24.58
N ARG A 119 -12.55 1.10 24.33
CA ARG A 119 -13.42 2.29 24.41
C ARG A 119 -14.41 2.36 23.25
N ARG A 120 -13.97 1.95 22.07
CA ARG A 120 -14.74 1.95 20.82
C ARG A 120 -14.53 0.65 20.06
N LYS A 121 -15.61 0.19 19.45
CA LYS A 121 -15.60 -0.93 18.51
C LYS A 121 -15.29 -0.42 17.11
N VAL A 122 -14.22 -0.91 16.50
CA VAL A 122 -13.73 -0.43 15.21
C VAL A 122 -13.90 -1.51 14.16
N TYR A 123 -14.59 -1.18 13.07
CA TYR A 123 -14.76 -2.06 11.91
C TYR A 123 -13.96 -1.51 10.75
N ILE A 124 -12.92 -2.24 10.35
CA ILE A 124 -12.09 -1.95 9.20
C ILE A 124 -12.57 -2.83 8.04
N ILE A 125 -13.17 -2.24 7.02
CA ILE A 125 -13.64 -2.96 5.82
C ILE A 125 -12.66 -2.65 4.69
N ASP A 126 -11.77 -3.59 4.39
CA ASP A 126 -10.78 -3.46 3.32
C ASP A 126 -11.39 -3.88 1.97
N GLU A 127 -10.89 -3.27 0.89
CA GLU A 127 -11.42 -3.35 -0.47
C GLU A 127 -12.95 -3.20 -0.54
N ALA A 128 -13.51 -2.22 0.20
CA ALA A 128 -14.95 -2.02 0.38
C ALA A 128 -15.74 -1.89 -0.94
N HIS A 129 -15.10 -1.48 -2.04
CA HIS A 129 -15.71 -1.46 -3.37
C HIS A 129 -16.14 -2.84 -3.90
N MET A 130 -15.70 -3.93 -3.26
CA MET A 130 -16.07 -5.31 -3.60
C MET A 130 -17.40 -5.76 -2.99
N LEU A 131 -17.97 -5.00 -2.05
CA LEU A 131 -19.31 -5.26 -1.49
C LEU A 131 -20.37 -5.24 -2.61
N THR A 132 -21.33 -6.17 -2.55
CA THR A 132 -22.44 -6.16 -3.50
C THR A 132 -23.39 -4.98 -3.25
N PRO A 133 -24.19 -4.56 -4.24
CA PRO A 133 -25.18 -3.49 -4.05
C PRO A 133 -26.15 -3.76 -2.89
N GLU A 134 -26.55 -5.02 -2.69
CA GLU A 134 -27.43 -5.42 -1.60
C GLU A 134 -26.74 -5.30 -0.23
N ALA A 135 -25.46 -5.64 -0.17
CA ALA A 135 -24.63 -5.50 1.03
C ALA A 135 -24.48 -4.01 1.43
N TRP A 136 -24.26 -3.12 0.45
CA TRP A 136 -24.25 -1.67 0.68
C TRP A 136 -25.58 -1.18 1.24
N ASN A 137 -26.71 -1.60 0.65
CA ASN A 137 -28.03 -1.20 1.12
C ASN A 137 -28.32 -1.68 2.55
N ALA A 138 -27.87 -2.88 2.90
CA ALA A 138 -27.98 -3.39 4.27
C ALA A 138 -27.16 -2.56 5.27
N PHE A 139 -26.01 -2.04 4.82
CA PHE A 139 -25.08 -1.26 5.62
C PHE A 139 -25.49 0.22 5.79
N LEU A 140 -26.23 0.80 4.82
CA LEU A 140 -26.64 2.22 4.84
C LEU A 140 -27.36 2.63 6.13
N LYS A 141 -28.29 1.81 6.63
CA LYS A 141 -29.02 2.12 7.86
C LYS A 141 -28.08 2.32 9.05
N THR A 142 -27.01 1.54 9.12
CA THR A 142 -25.99 1.62 10.18
C THR A 142 -25.13 2.88 10.04
N LEU A 143 -24.86 3.32 8.82
CA LEU A 143 -24.11 4.56 8.58
C LEU A 143 -24.95 5.81 8.80
N GLU A 144 -26.28 5.72 8.67
CA GLU A 144 -27.21 6.82 8.93
C GLU A 144 -27.39 7.08 10.43
N GLU A 145 -27.52 6.01 11.22
CA GLU A 145 -27.71 6.07 12.67
C GLU A 145 -26.66 5.21 13.38
N PRO A 146 -25.37 5.59 13.30
CA PRO A 146 -24.28 4.81 13.89
C PRO A 146 -24.32 4.91 15.41
N PRO A 147 -24.15 3.79 16.14
CA PRO A 147 -23.97 3.85 17.59
C PRO A 147 -22.71 4.65 17.96
N GLU A 148 -22.77 5.49 19.00
CA GLU A 148 -21.66 6.38 19.39
C GLU A 148 -20.35 5.64 19.73
N HIS A 149 -20.44 4.39 20.14
CA HIS A 149 -19.29 3.54 20.48
C HIS A 149 -18.68 2.82 19.28
N VAL A 150 -19.22 3.00 18.07
CA VAL A 150 -18.77 2.33 16.85
C VAL A 150 -18.02 3.31 15.95
N LEU A 151 -16.93 2.83 15.35
CA LEU A 151 -16.19 3.54 14.31
C LEU A 151 -16.03 2.66 13.07
N PHE A 152 -16.42 3.17 11.91
CA PHE A 152 -16.18 2.49 10.63
C PHE A 152 -14.98 3.09 9.89
N VAL A 153 -14.15 2.21 9.32
CA VAL A 153 -13.07 2.60 8.42
C VAL A 153 -13.17 1.77 7.15
N LEU A 154 -13.62 2.40 6.07
CA LEU A 154 -13.74 1.78 4.76
C LEU A 154 -12.46 2.07 3.97
N ALA A 155 -11.76 1.05 3.49
CA ALA A 155 -10.61 1.21 2.61
C ALA A 155 -10.93 0.73 1.19
N THR A 156 -10.54 1.50 0.18
CA THR A 156 -10.80 1.13 -1.22
C THR A 156 -9.72 1.62 -2.17
N THR A 157 -9.46 0.83 -3.21
CA THR A 157 -8.66 1.22 -4.38
C THR A 157 -9.50 1.88 -5.48
N GLU A 158 -10.82 1.67 -5.47
CA GLU A 158 -11.76 2.15 -6.49
C GLU A 158 -12.89 2.98 -5.85
N PRO A 159 -12.65 4.25 -5.49
CA PRO A 159 -13.64 5.08 -4.79
C PRO A 159 -14.90 5.37 -5.62
N HIS A 160 -14.81 5.27 -6.94
CA HIS A 160 -15.93 5.49 -7.85
C HIS A 160 -16.96 4.34 -7.84
N LYS A 161 -16.58 3.16 -7.36
CA LYS A 161 -17.48 2.01 -7.16
C LYS A 161 -18.22 2.05 -5.83
N VAL A 162 -17.84 2.94 -4.91
CA VAL A 162 -18.55 3.14 -3.65
C VAL A 162 -19.79 4.02 -3.91
N PRO A 163 -21.00 3.60 -3.51
CA PRO A 163 -22.23 4.37 -3.73
C PRO A 163 -22.15 5.79 -3.19
N GLU A 164 -22.75 6.75 -3.90
CA GLU A 164 -22.81 8.15 -3.47
C GLU A 164 -23.54 8.32 -2.13
N THR A 165 -24.54 7.48 -1.87
CA THR A 165 -25.28 7.42 -0.60
C THR A 165 -24.35 7.10 0.59
N VAL A 166 -23.32 6.28 0.38
CA VAL A 166 -22.29 6.01 1.39
C VAL A 166 -21.27 7.16 1.44
N ARG A 167 -20.77 7.60 0.28
CA ARG A 167 -19.74 8.65 0.20
C ARG A 167 -20.17 9.97 0.85
N SER A 168 -21.46 10.28 0.86
CA SER A 168 -22.03 11.49 1.48
C SER A 168 -22.10 11.41 3.02
N ARG A 169 -21.97 10.22 3.62
CA ARG A 169 -22.07 10.00 5.07
C ARG A 169 -20.72 9.73 5.73
N VAL A 170 -19.66 9.59 4.95
CA VAL A 170 -18.31 9.26 5.45
C VAL A 170 -17.34 10.41 5.20
N GLN A 171 -16.38 10.58 6.10
CA GLN A 171 -15.27 11.51 5.86
C GLN A 171 -14.22 10.85 4.98
N ARG A 172 -13.95 11.43 3.82
CA ARG A 172 -13.04 10.87 2.83
C ARG A 172 -11.61 11.38 3.00
N PHE A 173 -10.66 10.46 2.98
CA PHE A 173 -9.22 10.73 2.87
C PHE A 173 -8.63 10.07 1.63
N ASP A 174 -7.97 10.87 0.79
CA ASP A 174 -7.32 10.41 -0.44
C ASP A 174 -5.82 10.20 -0.22
N PHE A 175 -5.41 8.93 -0.28
CA PHE A 175 -4.03 8.48 -0.18
C PHE A 175 -3.34 8.59 -1.54
N ARG A 176 -2.28 9.39 -1.58
CA ARG A 176 -1.54 9.68 -2.82
C ARG A 176 -0.46 8.64 -3.07
N ARG A 177 0.01 8.58 -4.31
CA ARG A 177 1.21 7.80 -4.64
C ARG A 177 2.42 8.43 -3.98
N ILE A 178 3.29 7.61 -3.40
CA ILE A 178 4.53 8.09 -2.78
C ILE A 178 5.50 8.52 -3.88
N ALA A 179 6.16 9.66 -3.68
CA ALA A 179 7.18 10.13 -4.62
C ALA A 179 8.34 9.13 -4.66
N THR A 180 8.92 8.92 -5.85
CA THR A 180 10.03 7.96 -6.03
C THR A 180 11.22 8.26 -5.12
N SER A 181 11.54 9.54 -4.90
CA SER A 181 12.62 9.98 -4.01
C SER A 181 12.34 9.65 -2.55
N GLU A 182 11.12 9.93 -2.07
CA GLU A 182 10.69 9.61 -0.69
C GLU A 182 10.69 8.09 -0.46
N LEU A 183 10.18 7.32 -1.42
CA LEU A 183 10.18 5.86 -1.34
C LEU A 183 11.61 5.32 -1.34
N ALA A 184 12.51 5.85 -2.18
CA ALA A 184 13.92 5.43 -2.19
C ALA A 184 14.61 5.75 -0.86
N ALA A 185 14.37 6.93 -0.27
CA ALA A 185 14.89 7.31 1.03
C ALA A 185 14.39 6.38 2.14
N HIS A 186 13.10 6.01 2.10
CA HIS A 186 12.54 5.04 3.03
C HIS A 186 13.19 3.67 2.92
N LEU A 187 13.34 3.15 1.69
CA LEU A 187 14.03 1.89 1.44
C LEU A 187 15.47 1.95 1.95
N GLY A 188 16.16 3.08 1.81
CA GLY A 188 17.50 3.31 2.38
C GLY A 188 17.52 3.17 3.90
N SER A 189 16.60 3.84 4.61
CA SER A 189 16.52 3.72 6.07
C SER A 189 16.18 2.30 6.55
N VAL A 190 15.44 1.53 5.75
CA VAL A 190 15.15 0.12 6.04
C VAL A 190 16.38 -0.74 5.77
N SER A 191 17.08 -0.52 4.65
CA SER A 191 18.34 -1.20 4.33
C SER A 191 19.39 -1.01 5.43
N GLU A 192 19.55 0.21 5.95
CA GLU A 192 20.46 0.49 7.07
C GLU A 192 20.12 -0.31 8.32
N ARG A 193 18.83 -0.39 8.68
CA ARG A 193 18.37 -1.15 9.85
C ARG A 193 18.52 -2.66 9.70
N GLU A 194 18.44 -3.16 8.47
CA GLU A 194 18.68 -4.58 8.14
C GLU A 194 20.16 -4.91 7.87
N GLY A 195 21.07 -3.92 7.95
CA GLY A 195 22.49 -4.12 7.65
C GLY A 195 22.77 -4.43 6.17
N VAL A 196 21.91 -3.95 5.26
CA VAL A 196 22.02 -4.12 3.82
C VAL A 196 22.68 -2.90 3.20
N VAL A 197 23.73 -3.12 2.41
CA VAL A 197 24.40 -2.09 1.60
C VAL A 197 23.85 -2.14 0.18
N ALA A 198 23.33 -1.01 -0.33
CA ALA A 198 22.84 -0.91 -1.70
C ALA A 198 23.76 -0.02 -2.54
N ASP A 199 24.09 -0.45 -3.76
CA ASP A 199 24.83 0.38 -4.72
C ASP A 199 23.99 1.59 -5.18
N ASP A 200 24.67 2.65 -5.63
CA ASP A 200 24.04 3.84 -6.19
C ASP A 200 23.06 3.46 -7.32
N GLY A 201 21.85 3.99 -7.23
CA GLY A 201 20.79 3.74 -8.22
C GLY A 201 19.98 2.46 -8.01
N ALA A 202 20.41 1.52 -7.15
CA ALA A 202 19.64 0.31 -6.87
C ALA A 202 18.31 0.63 -6.17
N LEU A 203 18.32 1.38 -5.06
CA LEU A 203 17.09 1.76 -4.34
C LEU A 203 16.17 2.67 -5.18
N PRO A 204 16.67 3.69 -5.91
CA PRO A 204 15.84 4.43 -6.87
C PRO A 204 15.19 3.56 -7.95
N LEU A 205 15.88 2.52 -8.43
CA LEU A 205 15.32 1.58 -9.40
C LEU A 205 14.15 0.79 -8.80
N LEU A 206 14.32 0.23 -7.60
CA LEU A 206 13.26 -0.49 -6.88
C LEU A 206 12.07 0.42 -6.57
N ALA A 207 12.33 1.64 -6.09
CA ALA A 207 11.30 2.63 -5.79
C ALA A 207 10.48 3.00 -7.04
N ARG A 208 11.14 3.17 -8.19
CA ARG A 208 10.46 3.44 -9.47
C ARG A 208 9.60 2.26 -9.91
N ALA A 209 10.10 1.04 -9.75
CA ALA A 209 9.35 -0.17 -10.09
C ALA A 209 8.11 -0.37 -9.20
N ALA A 210 8.17 0.09 -7.94
CA ALA A 210 7.05 0.06 -7.00
C ALA A 210 5.93 1.07 -7.30
N GLN A 211 6.15 2.02 -8.22
CA GLN A 211 5.12 2.99 -8.68
C GLN A 211 4.40 3.75 -7.56
N GLY A 212 5.09 4.03 -6.46
CA GLY A 212 4.55 4.76 -5.30
C GLY A 212 3.79 3.89 -4.28
N SER A 213 3.93 2.56 -4.36
CA SER A 213 3.46 1.60 -3.35
C SER A 213 4.60 1.24 -2.39
N VAL A 214 4.46 1.61 -1.10
CA VAL A 214 5.46 1.28 -0.06
C VAL A 214 5.57 -0.23 0.13
N ARG A 215 4.42 -0.91 0.14
CA ARG A 215 4.36 -2.38 0.26
C ARG A 215 5.15 -3.08 -0.85
N ASP A 216 4.96 -2.64 -2.09
CA ASP A 216 5.64 -3.26 -3.23
C ASP A 216 7.13 -2.89 -3.23
N GLY A 217 7.49 -1.66 -2.86
CA GLY A 217 8.90 -1.26 -2.68
C GLY A 217 9.65 -2.11 -1.66
N LEU A 218 9.07 -2.34 -0.48
CA LEU A 218 9.65 -3.21 0.55
C LEU A 218 9.70 -4.68 0.11
N SER A 219 8.70 -5.14 -0.64
CA SER A 219 8.70 -6.52 -1.19
C SER A 219 9.79 -6.71 -2.24
N LEU A 220 10.03 -5.70 -3.09
CA LEU A 220 11.10 -5.70 -4.07
C LEU A 220 12.48 -5.65 -3.42
N LEU A 221 12.64 -4.87 -2.34
CA LEU A 221 13.87 -4.86 -1.55
C LEU A 221 14.13 -6.23 -0.92
N ASP A 222 13.11 -6.85 -0.31
CA ASP A 222 13.20 -8.19 0.29
C ASP A 222 13.61 -9.25 -0.74
N GLN A 223 13.07 -9.17 -1.95
CA GLN A 223 13.46 -10.03 -3.07
C GLN A 223 14.92 -9.82 -3.50
N ALA A 224 15.37 -8.56 -3.60
CA ALA A 224 16.75 -8.24 -3.98
C ALA A 224 17.75 -8.72 -2.91
N VAL A 225 17.43 -8.51 -1.63
CA VAL A 225 18.23 -9.01 -0.49
C VAL A 225 18.26 -10.53 -0.46
N SER A 226 17.14 -11.19 -0.73
CA SER A 226 17.08 -12.66 -0.79
C SER A 226 17.94 -13.24 -1.91
N ALA A 227 18.11 -12.50 -3.02
CA ALA A 227 18.88 -12.93 -4.18
C ALA A 227 20.40 -12.68 -4.03
N GLU A 228 20.81 -11.57 -3.43
CA GLU A 228 22.22 -11.14 -3.37
C GLU A 228 22.84 -11.15 -1.96
N GLY A 229 22.03 -11.37 -0.93
CA GLY A 229 22.46 -11.25 0.47
C GLY A 229 22.48 -9.81 0.94
N THR A 230 23.50 -9.44 1.72
CA THR A 230 23.60 -8.13 2.38
C THR A 230 24.12 -7.01 1.48
N ARG A 231 24.45 -7.30 0.22
CA ARG A 231 24.85 -6.28 -0.76
C ARG A 231 23.95 -6.33 -1.98
N VAL A 232 23.08 -5.33 -2.13
CA VAL A 232 22.18 -5.19 -3.28
C VAL A 232 22.86 -4.33 -4.35
N THR A 233 23.29 -4.98 -5.42
CA THR A 233 23.92 -4.29 -6.56
C THR A 233 22.87 -3.75 -7.53
N LEU A 234 23.23 -2.76 -8.35
CA LEU A 234 22.32 -2.27 -9.39
C LEU A 234 21.95 -3.38 -10.39
N ALA A 235 22.93 -4.23 -10.75
CA ALA A 235 22.71 -5.35 -11.65
C ALA A 235 21.78 -6.40 -11.03
N GLY A 236 21.89 -6.67 -9.73
CA GLY A 236 20.98 -7.57 -9.04
C GLY A 236 19.59 -7.02 -8.83
N ALA A 237 19.46 -5.73 -8.52
CA ALA A 237 18.16 -5.06 -8.50
C ALA A 237 17.45 -5.19 -9.86
N ARG A 238 18.18 -5.07 -10.99
CA ARG A 238 17.62 -5.34 -12.34
C ARG A 238 17.17 -6.78 -12.50
N ARG A 239 18.00 -7.75 -12.10
CA ARG A 239 17.64 -9.19 -12.16
C ARG A 239 16.41 -9.51 -11.31
N ALA A 240 16.33 -8.98 -10.08
CA ALA A 240 15.18 -9.14 -9.19
C ALA A 240 13.88 -8.60 -9.80
N LEU A 241 13.98 -7.55 -10.62
CA LEU A 241 12.85 -6.96 -11.35
C LEU A 241 12.55 -7.65 -12.69
N GLY A 242 13.38 -8.61 -13.12
CA GLY A 242 13.30 -9.22 -14.45
C GLY A 242 13.55 -8.21 -15.58
N LEU A 243 14.33 -7.15 -15.33
CA LEU A 243 14.69 -6.15 -16.32
C LEU A 243 15.89 -6.61 -17.14
N ALA A 244 15.90 -6.26 -18.43
CA ALA A 244 17.04 -6.53 -19.28
C ALA A 244 18.23 -5.62 -18.95
N ASP A 245 19.42 -6.08 -19.32
CA ASP A 245 20.60 -5.21 -19.32
C ASP A 245 20.41 -4.07 -20.35
N PRO A 246 20.80 -2.82 -20.04
CA PRO A 246 20.69 -1.70 -20.97
C PRO A 246 21.36 -1.94 -22.33
N ALA A 247 22.49 -2.64 -22.36
CA ALA A 247 23.19 -2.93 -23.61
C ALA A 247 22.34 -3.86 -24.49
N THR A 248 21.80 -4.94 -23.90
CA THR A 248 20.90 -5.88 -24.61
C THR A 248 19.62 -5.19 -25.08
N LEU A 249 19.05 -4.31 -24.26
CA LEU A 249 17.86 -3.52 -24.63
C LEU A 249 18.15 -2.58 -25.81
N PHE A 250 19.32 -1.93 -25.81
CA PHE A 250 19.74 -1.04 -26.89
C PHE A 250 20.03 -1.79 -28.19
N GLU A 251 20.68 -2.95 -28.11
CA GLU A 251 20.88 -3.85 -29.25
C GLU A 251 19.56 -4.30 -29.87
N LEU A 252 18.60 -4.69 -29.02
CA LEU A 252 17.26 -5.06 -29.46
C LEU A 252 16.56 -3.90 -30.18
N MET A 253 16.57 -2.70 -29.60
CA MET A 253 15.98 -1.51 -30.24
C MET A 253 16.66 -1.16 -31.57
N ARG A 254 17.99 -1.25 -31.64
CA ARG A 254 18.73 -1.00 -32.87
C ARG A 254 18.33 -2.00 -33.97
N ALA A 255 18.28 -3.30 -33.64
CA ALA A 255 17.89 -4.33 -34.58
C ALA A 255 16.44 -4.14 -35.08
N LEU A 256 15.51 -3.79 -34.18
CA LEU A 256 14.12 -3.48 -34.54
C LEU A 256 14.05 -2.26 -35.48
N SER A 257 14.77 -1.18 -35.18
CA SER A 257 14.79 0.02 -36.02
C SER A 257 15.42 -0.21 -37.41
N GLY A 258 16.36 -1.15 -37.51
CA GLY A 258 17.00 -1.54 -38.76
C GLY A 258 16.27 -2.64 -39.53
N ALA A 259 15.10 -3.09 -39.06
CA ALA A 259 14.34 -4.21 -39.62
C ALA A 259 15.13 -5.53 -39.72
N ASP A 260 16.15 -5.73 -38.87
CA ASP A 260 16.92 -6.99 -38.79
C ASP A 260 16.25 -7.97 -37.81
N ALA A 261 15.38 -8.81 -38.36
CA ALA A 261 14.65 -9.81 -37.59
C ALA A 261 15.58 -10.82 -36.89
N ALA A 262 16.69 -11.20 -37.52
CA ALA A 262 17.61 -12.20 -36.97
C ALA A 262 18.38 -11.64 -35.76
N ALA A 263 18.88 -10.41 -35.86
CA ALA A 263 19.52 -9.73 -34.74
C ALA A 263 18.53 -9.46 -33.60
N ALA A 264 17.29 -9.04 -33.91
CA ALA A 264 16.27 -8.79 -32.89
C ALA A 264 15.92 -10.06 -32.10
N LEU A 265 15.72 -11.20 -32.80
CA LEU A 265 15.44 -12.48 -32.15
C LEU A 265 16.60 -12.97 -31.29
N ARG A 266 17.86 -12.77 -31.73
CA ARG A 266 19.05 -13.10 -30.92
C ARG A 266 19.15 -12.24 -29.66
N ALA A 267 18.93 -10.93 -29.76
CA ALA A 267 18.97 -10.04 -28.61
C ALA A 267 17.85 -10.36 -27.60
N ALA A 268 16.64 -10.65 -28.08
CA ALA A 268 15.53 -11.10 -27.23
C ALA A 268 15.85 -12.44 -26.54
N ALA A 269 16.40 -13.42 -27.27
CA ALA A 269 16.81 -14.70 -26.69
C ALA A 269 17.91 -14.53 -25.62
N ALA A 270 18.88 -13.64 -25.85
CA ALA A 270 19.91 -13.32 -24.86
C ALA A 270 19.32 -12.68 -23.59
N ALA A 271 18.36 -11.75 -23.74
CA ALA A 271 17.66 -11.16 -22.61
C ALA A 271 16.90 -12.23 -21.79
N PHE A 272 16.19 -13.15 -22.46
CA PHE A 272 15.47 -14.23 -21.78
C PHE A 272 16.40 -15.22 -21.08
N ALA A 273 17.52 -15.57 -21.72
CA ALA A 273 18.54 -16.43 -21.11
C ALA A 273 19.16 -15.78 -19.86
N ALA A 274 19.24 -14.45 -19.80
CA ALA A 274 19.69 -13.70 -18.64
C ALA A 274 18.60 -13.48 -17.56
N GLY A 275 17.39 -14.02 -17.76
CA GLY A 275 16.29 -13.96 -16.79
C GLY A 275 15.37 -12.74 -16.93
N ALA A 276 15.43 -12.00 -18.05
CA ALA A 276 14.50 -10.91 -18.30
C ALA A 276 13.07 -11.45 -18.53
N ASP A 277 12.08 -10.81 -17.89
CA ASP A 277 10.67 -11.15 -18.10
C ASP A 277 10.21 -10.62 -19.48
N PRO A 278 9.58 -11.46 -20.34
CA PRO A 278 9.14 -11.03 -21.67
C PRO A 278 8.21 -9.83 -21.67
N ARG A 279 7.32 -9.72 -20.67
CA ARG A 279 6.39 -8.58 -20.59
C ARG A 279 7.12 -7.31 -20.14
N GLN A 280 8.11 -7.42 -19.27
CA GLN A 280 8.98 -6.29 -18.91
C GLN A 280 9.83 -5.84 -20.10
N LEU A 281 10.46 -6.78 -20.82
CA LEU A 281 11.27 -6.46 -22.00
C LEU A 281 10.46 -5.66 -23.03
N LEU A 282 9.23 -6.09 -23.34
CA LEU A 282 8.34 -5.35 -24.24
C LEU A 282 8.00 -3.96 -23.73
N ARG A 283 7.77 -3.79 -22.41
CA ARG A 283 7.53 -2.47 -21.80
C ARG A 283 8.78 -1.58 -21.86
N GLU A 284 9.97 -2.14 -21.65
CA GLU A 284 11.23 -1.42 -21.74
C GLU A 284 11.49 -0.95 -23.17
N VAL A 285 11.28 -1.81 -24.16
CA VAL A 285 11.36 -1.49 -25.60
C VAL A 285 10.37 -0.37 -25.95
N ALA A 286 9.10 -0.49 -25.54
CA ALA A 286 8.09 0.54 -25.81
C ALA A 286 8.43 1.89 -25.17
N ARG A 287 8.98 1.90 -23.94
CA ARG A 287 9.44 3.12 -23.27
C ARG A 287 10.64 3.74 -23.98
N LEU A 288 11.60 2.93 -24.40
CA LEU A 288 12.79 3.40 -25.11
C LEU A 288 12.44 3.95 -26.49
N ALA A 289 11.52 3.30 -27.22
CA ALA A 289 10.97 3.80 -28.47
C ALA A 289 10.30 5.18 -28.30
N ARG A 290 9.39 5.30 -27.32
CA ARG A 290 8.75 6.58 -27.00
C ARG A 290 9.77 7.65 -26.63
N GLY A 291 10.77 7.31 -25.82
CA GLY A 291 11.83 8.24 -25.43
C GLY A 291 12.63 8.74 -26.65
N ALA A 292 13.03 7.83 -27.53
CA ALA A 292 13.73 8.18 -28.77
C ALA A 292 12.89 9.09 -29.68
N GLU A 293 11.60 8.82 -29.84
CA GLU A 293 10.68 9.68 -30.61
C GLU A 293 10.55 11.08 -30.00
N LEU A 294 10.37 11.19 -28.68
CA LEU A 294 10.28 12.47 -27.99
C LEU A 294 11.56 13.29 -28.18
N THR A 295 12.73 12.67 -28.01
CA THR A 295 14.03 13.32 -28.24
C THR A 295 14.20 13.74 -29.69
N ALA A 296 13.80 12.90 -30.66
CA ALA A 296 13.86 13.25 -32.08
C ALA A 296 12.96 14.44 -32.44
N LEU A 297 11.85 14.62 -31.71
CA LEU A 297 10.93 15.76 -31.86
C LEU A 297 11.34 17.00 -31.04
N GLY A 298 12.49 16.96 -30.35
CA GLY A 298 13.00 18.08 -29.54
C GLY A 298 12.30 18.27 -28.20
N TYR A 299 11.55 17.27 -27.71
CA TYR A 299 11.04 17.26 -26.34
C TYR A 299 12.15 16.86 -25.37
N PRO A 300 12.22 17.49 -24.17
CA PRO A 300 13.16 17.12 -23.12
C PRO A 300 12.92 15.72 -22.56
#